data_AF-A0A1F2VCZ9-F1
#
_entry.id   AF-A0A1F2VCZ9-F1
#
_cell.length_a   1.000
_cell.length_b   1.000
_cell.length_c   1.000
_cell.angle_alpha   90.00
_cell.angle_beta   90.00
_cell.angle_gamma   90.00
#
_symmetry.space_group_name_H-M   'P 1'
#
loop_
_entity.id
_entity.type
_entity.pdbx_description
1 polymer ?
#
loop_
_entity_poly.entity_id
_entity_poly.type
_entity_poly.pdbx_seq_one_letter_code
_entity_poly.pdbx_strand_id
1 'polypeptide(L)'
;MSAFATGCGHLYRRVARAFPRKFRLICGDGLEQLGEDMAPLVWQEQGVVGLIRLFADLALSLPYEYFSTWTGTLKEITMTGDVFEGTWKARNEESQWDPNYTPSQACLRFEATEAGYLLVAYGIKDGQAVAERPTSIVADGRRRPVVDLNGRPIPGVPPGAQMFGSRPDAQTIQAGVELDGKSLGGGTYRVSDDGNRLTVTAEGMGVKGPFKTVAVFERVVPDPYVPQSAT
;
A
#
# COMPACT_ATOMS: atom_id res chain seq x y z
N MET A 1 21.54 -28.12 20.09
CA MET A 1 20.41 -27.69 19.24
C MET A 1 20.57 -26.20 18.95
N SER A 2 20.60 -25.82 17.68
CA SER A 2 20.87 -24.43 17.27
C SER A 2 19.68 -23.52 17.55
N ALA A 3 19.93 -22.35 18.16
CA ALA A 3 18.92 -21.34 18.48
C ALA A 3 18.10 -20.88 17.26
N PHE A 4 18.64 -21.06 16.05
CA PHE A 4 17.99 -20.72 14.79
C PHE A 4 16.86 -21.69 14.41
N ALA A 5 17.06 -22.99 14.61
CA ALA A 5 16.03 -24.01 14.35
C ALA A 5 14.86 -23.88 15.35
N THR A 6 15.18 -23.56 16.61
CA THR A 6 14.19 -23.23 17.64
C THR A 6 13.42 -21.96 17.27
N GLY A 7 14.10 -20.94 16.74
CA GLY A 7 13.49 -19.69 16.26
C GLY A 7 12.51 -19.89 15.09
N CYS A 8 12.92 -20.62 14.05
CA CYS A 8 12.06 -20.93 12.90
C CYS A 8 10.86 -21.82 13.31
N GLY A 9 11.07 -22.82 14.16
CA GLY A 9 9.99 -23.67 14.68
C GLY A 9 8.99 -22.91 15.56
N HIS A 10 9.47 -21.93 16.35
CA HIS A 10 8.58 -21.07 17.15
C HIS A 10 7.79 -20.09 16.29
N LEU A 11 8.41 -19.52 15.25
CA LEU A 11 7.74 -18.63 14.31
C LEU A 11 6.66 -19.39 13.53
N TYR A 12 7.00 -20.59 13.03
CA TYR A 12 6.08 -21.49 12.34
C TYR A 12 4.89 -21.87 13.22
N ARG A 13 5.12 -22.33 14.46
CA ARG A 13 4.04 -22.65 15.40
C ARG A 13 3.16 -21.45 15.76
N ARG A 14 3.75 -20.25 15.81
CA ARG A 14 3.02 -19.02 16.16
C ARG A 14 2.09 -18.61 15.02
N VAL A 15 2.53 -18.76 13.78
CA VAL A 15 1.73 -18.50 12.57
C VAL A 15 0.64 -19.57 12.38
N ALA A 16 0.99 -20.85 12.54
CA ALA A 16 0.04 -21.96 12.42
C ALA A 16 -1.09 -21.92 13.48
N ARG A 17 -0.78 -21.48 14.71
CA ARG A 17 -1.79 -21.29 15.77
C ARG A 17 -2.63 -20.02 15.61
N ALA A 18 -2.10 -18.98 14.99
CA ALA A 18 -2.83 -17.72 14.80
C ALA A 18 -3.89 -17.82 13.69
N PHE A 19 -3.69 -18.67 12.67
CA PHE A 19 -4.60 -18.75 11.50
C PHE A 19 -4.87 -20.19 11.01
N PRO A 20 -5.47 -21.06 11.83
CA PRO A 20 -5.53 -22.51 11.58
C PRO A 20 -6.35 -22.91 10.34
N ARG A 21 -7.39 -22.16 9.97
CA ARG A 21 -8.24 -22.50 8.80
C ARG A 21 -7.67 -22.03 7.46
N LYS A 22 -6.95 -20.89 7.43
CA LYS A 22 -6.36 -20.35 6.20
C LYS A 22 -5.04 -21.03 5.85
N PHE A 23 -4.27 -21.44 6.87
CA PHE A 23 -3.02 -22.18 6.67
C PHE A 23 -3.26 -23.58 6.07
N ARG A 24 -4.28 -24.32 6.54
CA ARG A 24 -4.70 -25.61 5.95
C ARG A 24 -5.19 -25.51 4.51
N LEU A 25 -5.87 -24.43 4.17
CA LEU A 25 -6.40 -24.17 2.83
C LEU A 25 -5.31 -23.87 1.80
N ILE A 26 -4.18 -23.30 2.24
CA ILE A 26 -3.09 -22.82 1.38
C ILE A 26 -1.98 -23.86 1.21
N CYS A 27 -1.70 -24.65 2.25
CA CYS A 27 -0.59 -25.61 2.24
C CYS A 27 -1.03 -27.07 2.03
N GLY A 28 -2.31 -27.40 2.26
CA GLY A 28 -2.79 -28.79 2.26
C GLY A 28 -2.13 -29.66 3.34
N ASP A 29 -2.71 -30.83 3.62
CA ASP A 29 -2.20 -31.77 4.63
C ASP A 29 -0.75 -32.25 4.33
N GLY A 30 -0.29 -32.11 3.08
CA GLY A 30 1.03 -32.56 2.63
C GLY A 30 2.22 -31.70 3.09
N LEU A 31 2.05 -30.40 3.37
CA LEU A 31 3.16 -29.50 3.74
C LEU A 31 3.45 -29.46 5.25
N GLU A 32 2.44 -29.73 6.09
CA GLU A 32 2.67 -30.03 7.51
C GLU A 32 3.52 -31.29 7.64
N GLN A 33 3.19 -32.33 6.85
CA GLN A 33 3.96 -33.57 6.80
C GLN A 33 5.36 -33.39 6.17
N LEU A 34 5.51 -32.55 5.14
CA LEU A 34 6.80 -32.21 4.53
C LEU A 34 7.73 -31.45 5.50
N GLY A 35 7.16 -30.54 6.30
CA GLY A 35 7.89 -29.76 7.30
C GLY A 35 8.26 -30.56 8.55
N GLU A 36 7.39 -31.48 8.97
CA GLU A 36 7.62 -32.34 10.15
C GLU A 36 8.53 -33.54 9.83
N ASP A 37 8.38 -34.20 8.67
CA ASP A 37 9.10 -35.44 8.35
C ASP A 37 10.30 -35.23 7.41
N MET A 38 10.15 -34.45 6.33
CA MET A 38 11.17 -34.37 5.26
C MET A 38 12.26 -33.32 5.51
N ALA A 39 11.92 -32.16 6.08
CA ALA A 39 12.90 -31.10 6.34
C ALA A 39 14.01 -31.52 7.33
N PRO A 40 13.74 -32.27 8.41
CA PRO A 40 14.80 -32.80 9.28
C PRO A 40 15.66 -33.87 8.59
N LEU A 41 15.05 -34.75 7.78
CA LEU A 41 15.74 -35.81 7.03
C LEU A 41 16.68 -35.26 5.95
N VAL A 42 16.20 -34.33 5.11
CA VAL A 42 16.99 -33.69 4.06
C VAL A 42 18.12 -32.83 4.65
N TRP A 43 17.89 -32.21 5.83
CA TRP A 43 18.94 -31.51 6.54
C TRP A 43 20.02 -32.45 7.07
N GLN A 44 19.66 -33.61 7.63
CA GLN A 44 20.63 -34.61 8.08
C GLN A 44 21.46 -35.20 6.94
N GLU A 45 20.86 -35.44 5.78
CA GLU A 45 21.55 -36.08 4.66
C GLU A 45 22.30 -35.10 3.75
N GLN A 46 21.79 -33.87 3.56
CA GLN A 46 22.24 -32.95 2.51
C GLN A 46 22.45 -31.50 2.98
N GLY A 47 22.19 -31.20 4.25
CA GLY A 47 22.41 -29.89 4.85
C GLY A 47 21.66 -28.74 4.16
N VAL A 48 22.19 -27.52 4.30
CA VAL A 48 21.59 -26.27 3.77
C VAL A 48 21.36 -26.33 2.26
N VAL A 49 22.27 -26.96 1.52
CA VAL A 49 22.21 -27.01 0.05
C VAL A 49 21.08 -27.90 -0.43
N GLY A 50 20.83 -29.04 0.22
CA GLY A 50 19.69 -29.90 -0.07
C GLY A 50 18.36 -29.23 0.21
N LEU A 51 18.29 -28.44 1.29
CA LEU A 51 17.09 -27.67 1.64
C LEU A 51 16.79 -26.57 0.60
N ILE A 52 17.81 -25.84 0.15
CA ILE A 52 17.67 -24.82 -0.91
C ILE A 52 17.21 -25.46 -2.23
N ARG A 53 17.75 -26.62 -2.60
CA ARG A 53 17.32 -27.35 -3.80
C ARG A 53 15.88 -27.84 -3.70
N LEU A 54 15.47 -28.39 -2.56
CA LEU A 54 14.10 -28.85 -2.34
C LEU A 54 13.09 -27.69 -2.54
N PHE A 55 13.38 -26.51 -1.99
CA PHE A 55 12.53 -25.34 -2.17
C PHE A 55 12.58 -24.78 -3.59
N ALA A 56 13.73 -24.85 -4.26
CA ALA A 56 13.85 -24.42 -5.66
C ALA A 56 13.08 -25.35 -6.62
N ASP A 57 13.15 -26.67 -6.42
CA ASP A 57 12.42 -27.67 -7.22
C ASP A 57 10.91 -27.56 -6.98
N LEU A 58 10.49 -27.27 -5.74
CA LEU A 58 9.09 -27.00 -5.43
C LEU A 58 8.61 -25.69 -6.10
N ALA A 59 9.44 -24.64 -6.10
CA ALA A 59 9.14 -23.38 -6.76
C ALA A 59 9.06 -23.51 -8.30
N LEU A 60 9.82 -24.45 -8.89
CA LEU A 60 9.80 -24.75 -10.33
C LEU A 60 8.63 -25.65 -10.75
N SER A 61 8.12 -26.49 -9.83
CA SER A 61 7.06 -27.47 -10.11
C SER A 61 5.64 -26.91 -9.94
N LEU A 62 5.51 -25.67 -9.46
CA LEU A 62 4.21 -25.00 -9.30
C LEU A 62 3.84 -24.22 -10.57
N PRO A 63 2.61 -24.40 -11.12
CA PRO A 63 2.17 -23.66 -12.29
C PRO A 63 2.27 -22.15 -12.06
N TYR A 64 2.79 -21.42 -13.05
CA TYR A 64 3.04 -19.98 -13.05
C TYR A 64 1.86 -19.11 -12.54
N GLU A 65 0.63 -19.60 -12.68
CA GLU A 65 -0.59 -18.95 -12.16
C GLU A 65 -0.66 -18.84 -10.62
N TYR A 66 0.07 -19.69 -9.89
CA TYR A 66 0.20 -19.61 -8.43
C TYR A 66 1.31 -18.64 -7.98
N PHE A 67 2.28 -18.32 -8.86
CA PHE A 67 3.42 -17.47 -8.51
C PHE A 67 3.04 -15.96 -8.50
N SER A 68 2.04 -15.56 -9.28
CA SER A 68 1.51 -14.19 -9.27
C SER A 68 0.68 -13.91 -8.00
N THR A 69 -0.05 -14.90 -7.51
CA THR A 69 -0.69 -14.85 -6.18
C THR A 69 0.36 -14.86 -5.08
N TRP A 70 1.41 -15.67 -5.21
CA TRP A 70 2.52 -15.72 -4.26
C TRP A 70 3.31 -14.41 -4.18
N THR A 71 3.56 -13.70 -5.28
CA THR A 71 4.21 -12.37 -5.24
C THR A 71 3.29 -11.27 -4.71
N GLY A 72 1.97 -11.36 -4.97
CA GLY A 72 0.96 -10.51 -4.34
C GLY A 72 0.87 -10.71 -2.83
N THR A 73 0.88 -11.96 -2.37
CA THR A 73 0.86 -12.34 -0.94
C THR A 73 2.21 -12.15 -0.26
N LEU A 74 3.33 -12.30 -0.95
CA LEU A 74 4.63 -11.88 -0.43
C LEU A 74 4.72 -10.37 -0.33
N LYS A 75 4.18 -9.63 -1.31
CA LYS A 75 3.99 -8.19 -1.20
C LYS A 75 3.13 -7.87 0.01
N GLU A 76 2.08 -8.64 0.31
CA GLU A 76 1.24 -8.53 1.52
C GLU A 76 1.99 -8.81 2.84
N ILE A 77 3.01 -9.69 2.82
CA ILE A 77 3.91 -9.98 3.95
C ILE A 77 5.06 -8.94 4.04
N THR A 78 5.43 -8.31 2.92
CA THR A 78 6.47 -7.28 2.83
C THR A 78 5.91 -5.86 2.70
N MET A 79 4.59 -5.67 2.72
CA MET A 79 3.97 -4.38 2.99
C MET A 79 4.58 -4.02 4.33
N THR A 80 5.37 -2.95 4.33
CA THR A 80 5.78 -2.34 5.58
C THR A 80 4.50 -2.25 6.42
N GLY A 81 4.54 -2.59 7.71
CA GLY A 81 3.34 -2.66 8.58
C GLY A 81 2.61 -1.32 8.78
N ASP A 82 2.78 -0.40 7.84
CA ASP A 82 2.17 0.87 7.68
C ASP A 82 0.71 0.74 7.23
N VAL A 83 -0.16 1.40 8.00
CA VAL A 83 -1.60 1.35 7.80
C VAL A 83 -2.07 2.09 6.56
N PHE A 84 -1.25 2.91 5.88
CA PHE A 84 -1.66 3.61 4.67
C PHE A 84 -1.31 2.87 3.39
N GLU A 85 -0.23 2.08 3.40
CA GLU A 85 0.32 1.44 2.20
C GLU A 85 -0.76 0.63 1.47
N GLY A 86 -0.71 0.64 0.13
CA GLY A 86 -1.61 -0.10 -0.74
C GLY A 86 -2.70 0.76 -1.38
N THR A 87 -3.71 0.07 -1.93
CA THR A 87 -4.78 0.69 -2.72
C THR A 87 -6.09 0.76 -1.91
N TRP A 88 -6.74 1.91 -2.04
CA TRP A 88 -7.99 2.28 -1.41
C TRP A 88 -8.99 2.69 -2.49
N LYS A 89 -10.22 2.20 -2.42
CA LYS A 89 -11.29 2.54 -3.35
C LYS A 89 -12.40 3.28 -2.62
N ALA A 90 -12.87 4.36 -3.22
CA ALA A 90 -13.90 5.19 -2.62
C ALA A 90 -15.24 4.44 -2.56
N ARG A 91 -15.89 4.53 -1.40
CA ARG A 91 -17.30 4.23 -1.21
C ARG A 91 -18.08 5.49 -1.59
N ASN A 92 -18.36 5.66 -2.87
CA ASN A 92 -18.97 6.89 -3.38
C ASN A 92 -20.30 7.24 -2.71
N GLU A 93 -21.09 6.23 -2.32
CA GLU A 93 -22.36 6.40 -1.60
C GLU A 93 -22.17 6.91 -0.16
N GLU A 94 -21.04 6.63 0.48
CA GLU A 94 -20.68 7.16 1.81
C GLU A 94 -19.89 8.48 1.73
N SER A 95 -19.45 8.87 0.53
CA SER A 95 -18.58 10.02 0.31
C SER A 95 -19.38 11.29 0.03
N GLN A 96 -18.91 12.40 0.59
CA GLN A 96 -19.42 13.75 0.33
C GLN A 96 -18.49 14.43 -0.68
N TRP A 97 -18.78 14.21 -1.96
CA TRP A 97 -18.05 14.83 -3.06
C TRP A 97 -18.49 16.27 -3.26
N ASP A 98 -17.54 17.14 -3.63
CA ASP A 98 -17.86 18.47 -4.11
C ASP A 98 -18.67 18.35 -5.42
N PRO A 99 -19.74 19.16 -5.64
CA PRO A 99 -20.55 19.09 -6.85
C PRO A 99 -19.76 19.24 -8.17
N ASN A 100 -18.59 19.89 -8.12
CA ASN A 100 -17.73 20.07 -9.29
C ASN A 100 -16.82 18.85 -9.59
N TYR A 101 -16.67 17.96 -8.61
CA TYR A 101 -15.71 16.84 -8.60
C TYR A 101 -16.40 15.56 -8.13
N THR A 102 -17.27 15.00 -8.98
CA THR A 102 -18.08 13.81 -8.72
C THR A 102 -17.61 12.61 -9.56
N PRO A 103 -16.52 11.92 -9.18
CA PRO A 103 -16.05 10.74 -9.91
C PRO A 103 -17.03 9.57 -9.76
N SER A 104 -17.25 8.79 -10.83
CA SER A 104 -18.01 7.53 -10.73
C SER A 104 -17.20 6.40 -10.09
N GLN A 105 -15.87 6.52 -10.11
CA GLN A 105 -14.93 5.73 -9.33
C GLN A 105 -13.75 6.59 -8.90
N ALA A 106 -13.31 6.48 -7.65
CA ALA A 106 -12.08 7.09 -7.18
C ALA A 106 -11.26 6.06 -6.39
N CYS A 107 -9.95 6.08 -6.60
CA CYS A 107 -8.98 5.24 -5.92
C CYS A 107 -7.79 6.10 -5.48
N LEU A 108 -7.21 5.73 -4.33
CA LEU A 108 -5.94 6.25 -3.84
C LEU A 108 -4.98 5.10 -3.66
N ARG A 109 -3.72 5.29 -4.07
CA ARG A 109 -2.65 4.36 -3.79
C ARG A 109 -1.54 5.07 -3.05
N PHE A 110 -1.15 4.52 -1.90
CA PHE A 110 0.01 4.95 -1.14
C PHE A 110 1.11 3.93 -1.32
N GLU A 111 2.23 4.38 -1.85
CA GLU A 111 3.47 3.61 -1.86
C GLU A 111 4.41 4.19 -0.80
N ALA A 112 4.82 3.39 0.16
CA ALA A 112 5.75 3.82 1.19
C ALA A 112 7.12 4.15 0.55
N THR A 113 7.73 5.23 1.01
CA THR A 113 9.08 5.67 0.66
C THR A 113 9.87 5.90 1.94
N GLU A 114 11.19 6.07 1.84
CA GLU A 114 12.03 6.38 3.01
C GLU A 114 11.56 7.64 3.77
N ALA A 115 11.00 8.63 3.05
CA ALA A 115 10.65 9.93 3.60
C ALA A 115 9.14 10.12 3.88
N GLY A 116 8.30 9.13 3.54
CA GLY A 116 6.84 9.25 3.60
C GLY A 116 6.19 8.42 2.51
N TYR A 117 5.46 9.03 1.57
CA TYR A 117 4.67 8.30 0.57
C TYR A 117 4.73 8.90 -0.82
N LEU A 118 4.62 8.06 -1.84
CA LEU A 118 4.13 8.46 -3.15
C LEU A 118 2.63 8.18 -3.22
N LEU A 119 1.83 9.24 -3.35
CA LEU A 119 0.38 9.16 -3.49
C LEU A 119 -0.01 9.26 -4.96
N VAL A 120 -0.83 8.32 -5.42
CA VAL A 120 -1.47 8.35 -6.74
C VAL A 120 -2.98 8.32 -6.56
N ALA A 121 -3.66 9.38 -7.03
CA ALA A 121 -5.11 9.41 -7.12
C ALA A 121 -5.54 9.15 -8.56
N TYR A 122 -6.47 8.22 -8.76
CA TYR A 122 -6.95 7.83 -10.08
C TYR A 122 -8.38 7.30 -10.01
N GLY A 123 -9.06 7.20 -11.15
CA GLY A 123 -10.46 6.83 -11.14
C GLY A 123 -11.13 6.89 -12.50
N ILE A 124 -12.46 6.95 -12.48
CA ILE A 124 -13.31 7.11 -13.64
C ILE A 124 -14.18 8.35 -13.44
N LYS A 125 -14.20 9.22 -14.45
CA LYS A 125 -15.07 10.39 -14.53
C LYS A 125 -15.72 10.43 -15.91
N ASP A 126 -17.04 10.55 -15.97
CA ASP A 126 -17.81 10.58 -17.23
C ASP A 126 -17.46 9.42 -18.17
N GLY A 127 -17.22 8.22 -17.61
CA GLY A 127 -16.85 7.01 -18.35
C GLY A 127 -15.38 6.94 -18.80
N GLN A 128 -14.58 7.96 -18.52
CA GLN A 128 -13.17 8.01 -18.90
C GLN A 128 -12.25 7.78 -17.69
N ALA A 129 -11.17 7.02 -17.92
CA ALA A 129 -10.12 6.86 -16.93
C ALA A 129 -9.38 8.19 -16.75
N VAL A 130 -9.20 8.60 -15.50
CA VAL A 130 -8.50 9.83 -15.12
C VAL A 130 -7.50 9.52 -14.02
N ALA A 131 -6.38 10.24 -14.01
CA ALA A 131 -5.39 10.17 -12.96
C ALA A 131 -4.83 11.55 -12.66
N GLU A 132 -4.61 11.84 -11.38
CA GLU A 132 -3.86 13.01 -10.96
C GLU A 132 -2.37 12.76 -11.11
N ARG A 133 -1.59 13.84 -11.11
CA ARG A 133 -0.14 13.73 -11.04
C ARG A 133 0.24 13.06 -9.70
N PRO A 134 1.10 12.03 -9.72
CA PRO A 134 1.63 11.47 -8.48
C PRO A 134 2.27 12.55 -7.61
N THR A 135 1.95 12.51 -6.31
CA THR A 135 2.40 13.52 -5.35
C THR A 135 3.26 12.86 -4.28
N SER A 136 4.47 13.36 -4.09
CA SER A 136 5.32 12.95 -2.98
C SER A 136 4.85 13.64 -1.70
N ILE A 137 4.54 12.86 -0.67
CA ILE A 137 4.23 13.34 0.67
C ILE A 137 5.42 13.01 1.55
N VAL A 138 6.27 14.01 1.82
CA VAL A 138 7.32 13.89 2.81
C VAL A 138 6.74 14.23 4.18
N ALA A 139 6.63 13.25 5.06
CA ALA A 139 5.79 13.31 6.27
C ALA A 139 6.55 13.79 7.53
N ASP A 140 7.52 14.70 7.37
CA ASP A 140 8.42 15.16 8.45
C ASP A 140 8.05 16.54 9.04
N GLY A 141 6.94 17.12 8.59
CA GLY A 141 6.45 18.43 9.03
C GLY A 141 7.15 19.64 8.40
N ARG A 142 8.20 19.43 7.59
CA ARG A 142 8.98 20.53 7.00
C ARG A 142 8.32 21.05 5.73
N ARG A 143 8.42 22.37 5.53
CA ARG A 143 7.96 23.06 4.34
C ARG A 143 9.03 22.99 3.25
N ARG A 144 8.62 22.77 2.01
CA ARG A 144 9.51 22.64 0.84
C ARG A 144 8.93 23.38 -0.34
N PRO A 145 9.76 23.85 -1.29
CA PRO A 145 9.27 24.31 -2.58
C PRO A 145 8.38 23.24 -3.25
N VAL A 146 7.28 23.68 -3.84
CA VAL A 146 6.40 22.79 -4.61
C VAL A 146 7.06 22.50 -5.96
N VAL A 147 7.48 21.25 -6.16
CA VAL A 147 8.15 20.78 -7.38
C VAL A 147 7.57 19.44 -7.85
N ASP A 148 7.76 19.12 -9.12
CA ASP A 148 7.44 17.79 -9.65
C ASP A 148 8.42 16.72 -9.15
N LEU A 149 8.20 15.47 -9.55
CA LEU A 149 9.06 14.34 -9.15
C LEU A 149 10.51 14.46 -9.65
N ASN A 150 10.80 15.35 -10.61
CA ASN A 150 12.14 15.63 -11.11
C ASN A 150 12.74 16.91 -10.50
N GLY A 151 12.09 17.50 -9.49
CA GLY A 151 12.55 18.73 -8.84
C GLY A 151 12.29 20.01 -9.63
N ARG A 152 11.43 19.99 -10.66
CA ARG A 152 11.12 21.16 -11.48
C ARG A 152 9.88 21.90 -10.96
N PRO A 153 9.79 23.23 -11.12
CA PRO A 153 8.57 23.97 -10.79
C PRO A 153 7.35 23.44 -11.53
N ILE A 154 6.22 23.34 -10.83
CA ILE A 154 4.96 22.89 -11.42
C ILE A 154 4.22 24.10 -12.04
N PRO A 155 3.87 24.08 -13.34
CA PRO A 155 3.07 25.15 -13.95
C PRO A 155 1.74 25.38 -13.21
N GLY A 156 1.40 26.64 -12.96
CA GLY A 156 0.18 27.04 -12.25
C GLY A 156 0.31 27.10 -10.73
N VAL A 157 1.42 26.63 -10.16
CA VAL A 157 1.71 26.84 -8.73
C VAL A 157 2.30 28.25 -8.54
N PRO A 158 1.73 29.08 -7.64
CA PRO A 158 2.25 30.41 -7.36
C PRO A 158 3.72 30.38 -6.89
N PRO A 159 4.58 31.31 -7.35
CA PRO A 159 5.93 31.47 -6.80
C PRO A 159 5.89 31.65 -5.28
N GLY A 160 6.79 30.98 -4.57
CA GLY A 160 6.85 31.03 -3.11
C GLY A 160 5.90 30.06 -2.38
N ALA A 161 5.01 29.37 -3.10
CA ALA A 161 4.20 28.32 -2.49
C ALA A 161 5.09 27.18 -1.97
N GLN A 162 4.73 26.67 -0.79
CA GLN A 162 5.42 25.61 -0.09
C GLN A 162 4.48 24.44 0.14
N MET A 163 4.93 23.23 -0.18
CA MET A 163 4.25 22.02 0.26
C MET A 163 4.73 21.58 1.63
N PHE A 164 3.85 20.93 2.37
CA PHE A 164 4.19 20.23 3.61
C PHE A 164 3.48 18.88 3.66
N GLY A 165 4.08 17.95 4.38
CA GLY A 165 3.47 16.70 4.81
C GLY A 165 3.85 16.46 6.26
N SER A 166 2.95 15.91 7.05
CA SER A 166 3.22 15.51 8.43
C SER A 166 2.45 14.23 8.77
N ARG A 167 2.99 13.49 9.73
CA ARG A 167 2.34 12.33 10.32
C ARG A 167 2.20 12.57 11.83
N PRO A 168 1.14 13.27 12.28
CA PRO A 168 0.96 13.58 13.70
C PRO A 168 0.78 12.32 14.57
N ASP A 169 0.26 11.24 13.99
CA ASP A 169 0.11 9.94 14.64
C ASP A 169 0.16 8.79 13.61
N ALA A 170 0.15 7.55 14.08
CA ALA A 170 0.28 6.36 13.21
C ALA A 170 -0.82 6.26 12.14
N GLN A 171 -2.01 6.80 12.40
CA GLN A 171 -3.22 6.67 11.57
C GLN A 171 -3.57 7.92 10.79
N THR A 172 -2.79 9.00 10.91
CA THR A 172 -3.12 10.29 10.31
C THR A 172 -1.94 10.83 9.51
N ILE A 173 -2.22 11.20 8.26
CA ILE A 173 -1.33 12.02 7.43
C ILE A 173 -2.04 13.35 7.19
N GLN A 174 -1.30 14.45 7.31
CA GLN A 174 -1.73 15.75 6.82
C GLN A 174 -0.77 16.19 5.73
N ALA A 175 -1.30 16.64 4.59
CA ALA A 175 -0.47 17.16 3.51
C ALA A 175 -1.17 18.30 2.82
N GLY A 176 -0.41 19.27 2.32
CA GLY A 176 -0.98 20.42 1.66
C GLY A 176 0.06 21.36 1.08
N VAL A 177 -0.44 22.45 0.51
CA VAL A 177 0.32 23.55 -0.04
C VAL A 177 -0.15 24.82 0.62
N GLU A 178 0.80 25.65 1.04
CA GLU A 178 0.57 26.97 1.63
C GLU A 178 1.36 28.04 0.87
N LEU A 179 0.89 29.28 0.93
CA LEU A 179 1.59 30.47 0.44
C LEU A 179 1.50 31.53 1.52
N ASP A 180 2.64 32.04 1.97
CA ASP A 180 2.74 33.03 3.05
C ASP A 180 1.98 32.61 4.33
N GLY A 181 2.06 31.31 4.67
CA GLY A 181 1.38 30.72 5.83
C GLY A 181 -0.13 30.50 5.66
N LYS A 182 -0.70 30.84 4.49
CA LYS A 182 -2.11 30.58 4.16
C LYS A 182 -2.23 29.31 3.33
N SER A 183 -3.09 28.38 3.76
CA SER A 183 -3.41 27.17 3.00
C SER A 183 -3.99 27.51 1.62
N LEU A 184 -3.38 26.97 0.55
CA LEU A 184 -3.90 27.00 -0.82
C LEU A 184 -4.73 25.74 -1.14
N GLY A 185 -4.44 24.66 -0.44
CA GLY A 185 -5.17 23.41 -0.52
C GLY A 185 -4.42 22.29 0.17
N GLY A 186 -5.12 21.22 0.50
CA GLY A 186 -4.54 20.07 1.18
C GLY A 186 -5.59 19.09 1.63
N GLY A 187 -5.14 18.08 2.35
CA GLY A 187 -6.03 17.10 2.94
C GLY A 187 -5.48 16.44 4.19
N THR A 188 -6.41 15.89 4.95
CA THR A 188 -6.14 14.98 6.05
C THR A 188 -6.61 13.59 5.64
N TYR A 189 -5.72 12.62 5.75
CA TYR A 189 -5.94 11.21 5.48
C TYR A 189 -5.91 10.49 6.81
N ARG A 190 -7.02 9.86 7.19
CA ARG A 190 -7.14 9.14 8.46
C ARG A 190 -7.59 7.71 8.24
N VAL A 191 -6.76 6.76 8.65
CA VAL A 191 -7.11 5.34 8.65
C VAL A 191 -7.82 5.00 9.97
N SER A 192 -8.87 4.17 9.91
CA SER A 192 -9.58 3.67 11.09
C SER A 192 -8.71 2.71 11.92
N ASP A 193 -9.06 2.50 13.18
CA ASP A 193 -8.34 1.60 14.09
C ASP A 193 -8.23 0.17 13.58
N ASP A 194 -9.22 -0.30 12.83
CA ASP A 194 -9.24 -1.63 12.23
C ASP A 194 -8.48 -1.73 10.89
N GLY A 195 -7.94 -0.61 10.38
CA GLY A 195 -7.16 -0.56 9.15
C GLY A 195 -7.95 -0.70 7.85
N ASN A 196 -9.29 -0.78 7.92
CA ASN A 196 -10.14 -1.12 6.77
C ASN A 196 -10.82 0.09 6.13
N ARG A 197 -10.88 1.24 6.81
CA ARG A 197 -11.45 2.47 6.28
C ARG A 197 -10.40 3.58 6.26
N LEU A 198 -10.39 4.34 5.18
CA LEU A 198 -9.63 5.57 5.05
C LEU A 198 -10.60 6.72 4.80
N THR A 199 -10.60 7.71 5.68
CA THR A 199 -11.34 8.97 5.48
C THR A 199 -10.39 10.04 5.02
N VAL A 200 -10.71 10.68 3.89
CA VAL A 200 -9.94 11.78 3.32
C VAL A 200 -10.79 13.02 3.31
N THR A 201 -10.36 14.03 4.07
CA THR A 201 -10.92 15.38 3.97
C THR A 201 -9.97 16.19 3.12
N ALA A 202 -10.42 16.66 1.96
CA ALA A 202 -9.63 17.50 1.05
C ALA A 202 -10.35 18.82 0.79
N GLU A 203 -9.60 19.91 0.79
CA GLU A 203 -10.09 21.24 0.43
C GLU A 203 -9.01 22.04 -0.28
N GLY A 204 -9.42 22.99 -1.13
CA GLY A 204 -8.47 23.84 -1.82
C GLY A 204 -9.08 24.60 -2.99
N MET A 205 -8.22 25.13 -3.85
CA MET A 205 -8.58 25.80 -5.08
C MET A 205 -8.39 24.87 -6.27
N GLY A 206 -9.49 24.47 -6.92
CA GLY A 206 -9.44 23.73 -8.18
C GLY A 206 -9.78 24.62 -9.38
N VAL A 207 -9.72 24.05 -10.58
CA VAL A 207 -9.99 24.78 -11.84
C VAL A 207 -11.41 25.35 -11.93
N LYS A 208 -12.36 24.74 -11.23
CA LYS A 208 -13.77 25.20 -11.15
C LYS A 208 -14.07 26.09 -9.95
N GLY A 209 -13.05 26.52 -9.22
CA GLY A 209 -13.20 27.29 -7.99
C GLY A 209 -12.91 26.46 -6.73
N PRO A 210 -13.28 26.96 -5.55
CA PRO A 210 -12.99 26.31 -4.28
C PRO A 210 -13.76 25.00 -4.19
N PHE A 211 -13.15 24.00 -3.57
CA PHE A 211 -13.80 22.73 -3.34
C PHE A 211 -13.58 22.23 -1.92
N LYS A 212 -14.52 21.40 -1.46
CA LYS A 212 -14.36 20.63 -0.23
C LYS A 212 -14.99 19.25 -0.41
N THR A 213 -14.26 18.23 -0.01
CA THR A 213 -14.69 16.84 -0.13
C THR A 213 -14.33 16.08 1.13
N VAL A 214 -15.24 15.22 1.57
CA VAL A 214 -14.99 14.20 2.58
C VAL A 214 -15.26 12.86 1.94
N ALA A 215 -14.22 12.18 1.50
CA ALA A 215 -14.31 10.90 0.81
C ALA A 215 -13.96 9.75 1.76
N VAL A 216 -14.78 8.70 1.72
CA VAL A 216 -14.58 7.48 2.51
C VAL A 216 -14.13 6.38 1.56
N PHE A 217 -13.04 5.71 1.90
CA PHE A 217 -12.46 4.64 1.10
C PHE A 217 -12.40 3.35 1.90
N GLU A 218 -12.50 2.24 1.20
CA GLU A 218 -12.23 0.89 1.70
C GLU A 218 -10.95 0.34 1.08
N ARG A 219 -10.24 -0.48 1.85
CA ARG A 219 -9.02 -1.13 1.36
C ARG A 219 -9.36 -2.15 0.28
N VAL A 220 -8.59 -2.18 -0.80
CA VAL A 220 -8.74 -3.17 -1.87
C VAL A 220 -7.64 -4.21 -1.77
N VAL A 221 -8.03 -5.49 -1.67
CA VAL A 221 -7.13 -6.63 -1.65
C VAL A 221 -7.73 -7.76 -2.51
N PRO A 222 -6.99 -8.32 -3.49
CA PRO A 222 -5.69 -7.87 -3.99
C PRO A 222 -5.80 -6.54 -4.76
N ASP A 223 -4.69 -5.81 -4.86
CA ASP A 223 -4.59 -4.55 -5.58
C ASP A 223 -4.95 -4.72 -7.06
N PRO A 224 -6.01 -4.09 -7.58
CA PRO A 224 -6.47 -4.30 -8.95
C PRO A 224 -5.61 -3.54 -9.97
N TYR A 225 -4.71 -2.65 -9.53
CA TYR A 225 -3.85 -1.90 -10.42
C TYR A 225 -2.57 -2.68 -10.74
N VAL A 226 -2.56 -3.30 -11.91
CA VAL A 226 -1.31 -3.68 -12.59
C VAL A 226 -0.89 -2.45 -13.40
N PRO A 227 0.26 -1.80 -13.09
CA PRO A 227 0.77 -0.77 -13.98
C PRO A 227 0.92 -1.40 -15.36
N GLN A 228 0.27 -0.81 -16.38
CA GLN A 228 0.53 -1.22 -17.75
C GLN A 228 2.02 -0.96 -18.00
N SER A 229 2.80 -2.04 -18.06
CA SER A 229 4.17 -2.00 -18.54
C SER A 229 4.14 -1.27 -19.88
N ALA A 230 4.87 -0.15 -19.96
CA ALA A 230 5.13 0.50 -21.23
C ALA A 230 5.65 -0.57 -22.19
N THR A 231 4.91 -0.80 -23.27
CA THR A 231 5.35 -1.65 -24.38
C THR A 231 6.36 -0.87 -25.21
#